data_AF-A0A3N5FYD5-F1
#
_entry.id   AF-A0A3N5FYD5-F1
#
_cell.length_a   1.000
_cell.length_b   1.000
_cell.length_c   1.000
_cell.angle_alpha   90.00
_cell.angle_beta   90.00
_cell.angle_gamma   90.00
#
_symmetry.space_group_name_H-M   'P 1'
#
loop_
_entity.id
_entity.type
_entity.pdbx_description
1 polymer ?
#
loop_
_entity_poly.entity_id
_entity_poly.type
_entity_poly.pdbx_seq_one_letter_code
_entity_poly.pdbx_strand_id
1 'polypeptide(L)'
;ADNLARQGLSFAGADAAIFMRDAFAYGIHSLAWSPDGKYLAFAGQMDGLSSDLYTCEIETRAIQRLSDGIEQIQSIAWSPDGKWILHGSANQVGAGMEINYHAAAVDGSAMKTLFSGVASFWGWLTPDRYLHWNVLENSLQSVDIETGSVQTLWQGVLMSLAFDPANDTLAVIGRESTRGGGPIILFFIDLASGATRKIAESVTRIEFIGFQDRRFFATAQGKPYFVKSDGSLVETGLDEPNPQISVSPGLRMVVVPGDSLRAYSWDNELIGEIDPAWPAGSEARILWQPGAPGVFIALESDLYAADFINGKVSLIDDGAPGSRILGDTISIPADFGAEAVWDTPQDEFADCAFASDTPLGCVVAVMQAAGASRQAVDFTRLVYGHAYLESFLETGKVDVARMVVLPRPNDILQYVMVNGAPRVVYAADDLGQVDITQAPNYPALLKKYPGLTLWESLNLFEGVEQLPGGGQRFIFRYDLVDGCHICRTGASAFVAFDFDRAGQFLGTTLLYLKE
;
A
#
# COMPACT_ATOMS: atom_id res chain seq x y z
N ALA A 1 38.02 -12.13 -4.51
CA ALA A 1 37.52 -11.76 -3.18
C ALA A 1 36.15 -11.08 -3.38
N ASP A 2 35.23 -11.73 -4.08
CA ASP A 2 34.47 -12.89 -3.56
C ASP A 2 33.80 -12.48 -2.26
N ASN A 3 32.51 -12.64 -2.07
CA ASN A 3 31.40 -13.19 -2.81
C ASN A 3 30.26 -12.97 -1.79
N LEU A 4 29.04 -12.67 -2.24
CA LEU A 4 27.81 -13.00 -1.49
C LEU A 4 27.72 -12.53 -0.02
N ALA A 5 26.78 -11.62 0.27
CA ALA A 5 25.70 -11.84 1.25
C ALA A 5 25.06 -10.49 1.60
N ARG A 6 23.85 -10.19 1.10
CA ARG A 6 22.55 -10.72 1.58
C ARG A 6 22.22 -10.16 2.97
N GLN A 7 21.07 -9.58 3.27
CA GLN A 7 19.76 -9.50 2.63
C GLN A 7 18.91 -8.61 3.58
N GLY A 8 17.99 -7.79 3.08
CA GLY A 8 16.86 -7.28 3.90
C GLY A 8 16.64 -5.76 3.93
N LEU A 9 16.00 -5.26 2.86
CA LEU A 9 15.23 -4.01 2.74
C LEU A 9 15.76 -2.76 3.46
N SER A 10 16.81 -2.19 2.88
CA SER A 10 17.20 -0.79 3.07
C SER A 10 16.28 0.13 2.24
N PHE A 11 15.84 1.26 2.80
CA PHE A 11 15.53 2.42 1.95
C PHE A 11 16.73 2.67 1.03
N ALA A 12 16.48 2.83 -0.27
CA ALA A 12 17.52 3.00 -1.28
C ALA A 12 18.41 4.23 -0.92
N GLY A 13 19.55 3.96 -0.30
CA GLY A 13 20.53 4.94 0.17
C GLY A 13 20.98 5.96 -0.87
N ALA A 14 21.68 6.98 -0.36
CA ALA A 14 22.00 8.27 -0.96
C ALA A 14 22.28 8.35 -2.47
N ASP A 15 22.83 7.30 -3.09
CA ASP A 15 23.11 7.28 -4.53
C ASP A 15 21.86 7.14 -5.42
N ALA A 16 20.75 6.56 -4.93
CA ALA A 16 19.48 6.51 -5.68
C ALA A 16 18.84 7.90 -5.78
N ALA A 17 18.95 8.71 -4.72
CA ALA A 17 18.50 10.09 -4.72
C ALA A 17 19.35 10.97 -5.66
N ILE A 18 20.68 10.75 -5.71
CA ILE A 18 21.58 11.44 -6.66
C ILE A 18 21.22 11.11 -8.13
N PHE A 19 20.75 9.90 -8.41
CA PHE A 19 20.43 9.48 -9.78
C PHE A 19 19.02 9.89 -10.23
N MET A 20 18.04 9.87 -9.32
CA MET A 20 16.75 10.46 -9.65
C MET A 20 16.87 11.98 -9.88
N ARG A 21 17.82 12.67 -9.23
CA ARG A 21 18.14 14.10 -9.44
C ARG A 21 18.36 14.49 -10.91
N ASP A 22 19.10 13.68 -11.66
CA ASP A 22 19.40 13.99 -13.07
C ASP A 22 18.17 13.68 -13.98
N ALA A 23 17.23 12.85 -13.54
CA ALA A 23 15.90 12.70 -14.13
C ALA A 23 14.93 13.83 -13.71
N PHE A 24 15.11 14.43 -12.51
CA PHE A 24 14.30 15.53 -11.96
C PHE A 24 14.63 16.90 -12.55
N ALA A 25 15.87 17.12 -13.01
CA ALA A 25 16.34 18.43 -13.48
C ALA A 25 15.58 18.99 -14.70
N TYR A 26 14.84 18.15 -15.45
CA TYR A 26 14.08 18.57 -16.63
C TYR A 26 12.74 17.82 -16.78
N GLY A 27 11.80 18.08 -15.87
CA GLY A 27 10.36 18.01 -16.16
C GLY A 27 9.70 16.63 -16.07
N ILE A 28 9.63 16.05 -14.86
CA ILE A 28 8.77 14.90 -14.64
C ILE A 28 7.30 15.34 -14.66
N HIS A 29 6.59 15.03 -15.74
CA HIS A 29 5.13 15.01 -15.76
C HIS A 29 4.57 13.58 -15.69
N SER A 30 5.40 12.54 -15.60
CA SER A 30 4.95 11.14 -15.65
C SER A 30 5.90 10.16 -14.97
N LEU A 31 5.39 9.44 -13.97
CA LEU A 31 6.04 8.31 -13.33
C LEU A 31 4.98 7.34 -12.81
N ALA A 32 5.29 6.05 -12.72
CA ALA A 32 4.37 5.04 -12.22
C ALA A 32 5.10 3.83 -11.62
N TRP A 33 4.58 3.31 -10.50
CA TRP A 33 5.02 2.06 -9.90
C TRP A 33 4.48 0.86 -10.67
N SER A 34 5.32 -0.16 -10.82
CA SER A 34 4.88 -1.50 -11.20
C SER A 34 3.92 -2.06 -10.13
N PRO A 35 2.94 -2.90 -10.51
CA PRO A 35 1.98 -3.45 -9.56
C PRO A 35 2.60 -4.26 -8.42
N ASP A 36 3.77 -4.87 -8.65
CA ASP A 36 4.51 -5.65 -7.66
C ASP A 36 5.52 -4.82 -6.86
N GLY A 37 5.63 -3.51 -7.15
CA GLY A 37 6.53 -2.59 -6.46
C GLY A 37 8.02 -2.79 -6.74
N LYS A 38 8.41 -3.67 -7.68
CA LYS A 38 9.83 -3.95 -7.94
C LYS A 38 10.47 -2.97 -8.90
N TYR A 39 9.66 -2.33 -9.73
CA TYR A 39 10.08 -1.36 -10.73
C TYR A 39 9.36 -0.02 -10.59
N LEU A 40 10.08 1.04 -10.88
CA LEU A 40 9.54 2.38 -11.12
C LEU A 40 9.77 2.77 -12.58
N ALA A 41 8.70 3.08 -13.30
CA ALA A 41 8.80 3.66 -14.64
C ALA A 41 8.73 5.18 -14.56
N PHE A 42 9.54 5.87 -15.34
CA PHE A 42 9.57 7.34 -15.37
C PHE A 42 10.00 7.87 -16.73
N ALA A 43 9.56 9.09 -17.02
CA ALA A 43 10.04 9.89 -18.13
C ALA A 43 11.30 10.64 -17.69
N GLY A 44 12.39 10.55 -18.44
CA GLY A 44 13.65 11.18 -18.08
C GLY A 44 14.47 11.63 -19.29
N GLN A 45 15.26 12.68 -19.14
CA GLN A 45 16.19 13.14 -20.17
C GLN A 45 17.63 12.77 -19.77
N MET A 46 17.92 11.47 -19.69
CA MET A 46 19.25 10.99 -19.27
C MET A 46 20.21 10.85 -20.46
N ASP A 47 19.70 10.37 -21.60
CA ASP A 47 20.49 10.04 -22.77
C ASP A 47 19.99 10.77 -24.02
N GLY A 48 20.14 12.10 -24.06
CA GLY A 48 19.87 12.91 -25.25
C GLY A 48 19.13 14.23 -24.98
N LEU A 49 18.43 14.72 -26.01
CA LEU A 49 17.65 15.97 -25.96
C LEU A 49 16.15 15.74 -25.72
N SER A 50 15.72 14.48 -25.68
CA SER A 50 14.34 14.03 -25.51
C SER A 50 14.14 13.39 -24.13
N SER A 51 12.93 13.52 -23.59
CA SER A 51 12.50 12.71 -22.45
C SER A 51 12.08 11.33 -22.95
N ASP A 52 12.81 10.30 -22.56
CA ASP A 52 12.52 8.90 -22.88
C ASP A 52 11.89 8.16 -21.69
N LEU A 53 11.34 6.98 -21.96
CA LEU A 53 10.87 6.04 -20.96
C LEU A 53 12.03 5.23 -20.39
N TYR A 54 12.16 5.25 -19.06
CA TYR A 54 13.09 4.44 -18.30
C TYR A 54 12.35 3.60 -17.26
N THR A 55 12.96 2.48 -16.88
CA THR A 55 12.60 1.69 -15.70
C THR A 55 13.77 1.58 -14.75
N CYS A 56 13.50 1.73 -13.45
CA CYS A 56 14.44 1.47 -12.38
C CYS A 56 13.99 0.23 -11.59
N GLU A 57 14.81 -0.82 -11.54
CA GLU A 57 14.62 -1.93 -10.61
C GLU A 57 15.05 -1.48 -9.21
N ILE A 58 14.14 -1.52 -8.23
CA ILE A 58 14.38 -0.90 -6.92
C ILE A 58 15.49 -1.59 -6.12
N GLU A 59 15.54 -2.91 -6.14
CA GLU A 59 16.51 -3.67 -5.34
C GLU A 59 17.95 -3.46 -5.83
N THR A 60 18.16 -3.55 -7.15
CA THR A 60 19.48 -3.46 -7.77
C THR A 60 19.87 -2.03 -8.15
N ARG A 61 18.87 -1.14 -8.27
CA ARG A 61 18.96 0.19 -8.88
C ARG A 61 19.37 0.16 -10.34
N ALA A 62 19.17 -0.96 -11.02
CA ALA A 62 19.44 -1.05 -12.44
C ALA A 62 18.44 -0.17 -13.19
N ILE A 63 18.96 0.80 -13.94
CA ILE A 63 18.17 1.63 -14.85
C ILE A 63 18.28 1.03 -16.24
N GLN A 64 17.13 0.88 -16.89
CA GLN A 64 17.01 0.46 -18.26
C GLN A 64 16.23 1.52 -19.04
N ARG A 65 16.80 1.97 -20.17
CA ARG A 65 16.09 2.79 -21.14
C ARG A 65 15.23 1.89 -22.02
N LEU A 66 13.94 2.22 -22.15
CA LEU A 66 12.97 1.43 -22.92
C LEU A 66 12.52 2.10 -24.21
N SER A 67 12.67 3.41 -24.34
CA SER A 67 12.40 4.12 -25.59
C SER A 67 13.59 4.96 -26.01
N ASP A 68 13.73 5.18 -27.31
CA ASP A 68 14.61 6.17 -27.89
C ASP A 68 13.86 6.96 -28.97
N GLY A 69 14.18 8.24 -29.13
CA GLY A 69 13.49 9.06 -30.11
C GLY A 69 13.68 10.54 -29.89
N ILE A 70 12.94 11.34 -30.66
CA ILE A 70 12.89 12.80 -30.53
C ILE A 70 11.64 13.29 -29.80
N GLU A 71 10.75 12.36 -29.45
CA GLU A 71 9.47 12.60 -28.79
C GLU A 71 9.67 12.81 -27.28
N GLN A 72 8.71 13.50 -26.66
CA GLN A 72 8.67 13.70 -25.22
C GLN A 72 7.61 12.79 -24.61
N ILE A 73 7.98 11.95 -23.63
CA ILE A 73 7.00 11.15 -22.89
C ILE A 73 6.06 12.06 -22.07
N GLN A 74 4.76 11.84 -22.20
CA GLN A 74 3.68 12.66 -21.59
C GLN A 74 2.81 11.90 -20.59
N SER A 75 2.79 10.56 -20.64
CA SER A 75 2.00 9.72 -19.74
C SER A 75 2.62 8.33 -19.66
N ILE A 76 2.49 7.68 -18.50
CA ILE A 76 3.02 6.33 -18.22
C ILE A 76 1.99 5.56 -17.40
N ALA A 77 1.72 4.30 -17.76
CA ALA A 77 0.88 3.40 -16.98
C ALA A 77 1.29 1.93 -17.15
N TRP A 78 1.47 1.24 -16.03
CA TRP A 78 1.77 -0.20 -16.01
C TRP A 78 0.53 -1.05 -16.27
N SER A 79 0.70 -2.12 -17.04
CA SER A 79 -0.31 -3.18 -17.15
C SER A 79 -0.51 -3.85 -15.78
N PRO A 80 -1.72 -4.34 -15.47
CA PRO A 80 -2.00 -4.99 -14.18
C PRO A 80 -1.12 -6.20 -13.88
N ASP A 81 -0.58 -6.86 -14.91
CA ASP A 81 0.33 -8.01 -14.76
C ASP A 81 1.83 -7.62 -14.73
N GLY A 82 2.13 -6.32 -14.85
CA GLY A 82 3.49 -5.79 -14.79
C GLY A 82 4.38 -6.11 -15.99
N LYS A 83 3.83 -6.60 -17.11
CA LYS A 83 4.63 -6.96 -18.30
C LYS A 83 4.80 -5.83 -19.31
N TRP A 84 3.85 -4.90 -19.36
CA TRP A 84 3.82 -3.81 -20.33
C TRP A 84 3.74 -2.46 -19.63
N ILE A 85 4.38 -1.47 -20.24
CA ILE A 85 4.23 -0.06 -19.88
C ILE A 85 3.63 0.66 -21.08
N LEU A 86 2.41 1.16 -20.91
CA LEU A 86 1.80 2.04 -21.89
C LEU A 86 2.31 3.46 -21.66
N HIS A 87 2.72 4.14 -22.71
CA HIS A 87 3.13 5.53 -22.65
C HIS A 87 2.60 6.34 -23.83
N GLY A 88 2.34 7.61 -23.58
CA GLY A 88 2.07 8.61 -24.61
C GLY A 88 3.34 9.40 -24.93
N SER A 89 3.66 9.58 -26.20
CA SER A 89 4.79 10.36 -26.68
C SER A 89 4.30 11.47 -27.60
N ALA A 90 4.92 12.64 -27.53
CA ALA A 90 4.54 13.81 -28.34
C ALA A 90 5.75 14.45 -29.02
N ASN A 91 5.60 14.80 -30.29
CA ASN A 91 6.56 15.61 -31.03
C ASN A 91 6.17 17.09 -30.94
N GLN A 92 7.10 17.98 -30.58
CA GLN A 92 6.90 19.42 -30.82
C GLN A 92 7.08 19.72 -32.31
N VAL A 93 5.98 19.81 -33.05
CA VAL A 93 5.93 20.52 -34.34
C VAL A 93 4.65 21.36 -34.36
N GLY A 94 4.75 22.63 -34.76
CA GLY A 94 3.78 23.68 -34.48
C GLY A 94 2.28 23.39 -34.75
N ALA A 95 1.43 24.16 -34.05
CA ALA A 95 -0.03 24.26 -34.15
C ALA A 95 -0.90 23.00 -33.86
N GLY A 96 -0.33 21.85 -33.52
CA GLY A 96 -1.09 20.72 -32.98
C GLY A 96 -0.19 19.64 -32.36
N MET A 97 -0.44 19.28 -31.10
CA MET A 97 0.23 18.14 -30.46
C MET A 97 -0.39 16.84 -30.99
N GLU A 98 0.37 16.09 -31.77
CA GLU A 98 0.05 14.69 -32.06
C GLU A 98 0.62 13.83 -30.93
N ILE A 99 -0.24 13.06 -30.26
CA ILE A 99 0.17 12.11 -29.21
C ILE A 99 0.09 10.71 -29.81
N ASN A 100 1.24 10.03 -29.82
CA ASN A 100 1.31 8.62 -30.15
C ASN A 100 1.28 7.81 -28.85
N TYR A 101 0.56 6.70 -28.86
CA TYR A 101 0.52 5.77 -27.73
C TYR A 101 1.25 4.49 -28.09
N HIS A 102 2.11 4.05 -27.19
CA HIS A 102 2.94 2.88 -27.34
C HIS A 102 2.83 1.97 -26.12
N ALA A 103 3.07 0.66 -26.32
CA ALA A 103 3.31 -0.30 -25.24
C ALA A 103 4.74 -0.83 -25.34
N ALA A 104 5.54 -0.55 -24.31
CA ALA A 104 6.88 -1.06 -24.14
C ALA A 104 6.87 -2.30 -23.25
N ALA A 105 7.53 -3.38 -23.66
CA ALA A 105 7.76 -4.52 -22.79
C ALA A 105 8.77 -4.12 -21.72
N VAL A 106 8.53 -4.55 -20.48
CA VAL A 106 9.32 -4.12 -19.32
C VAL A 106 10.76 -4.61 -19.37
N ASP A 107 11.01 -5.75 -20.02
CA ASP A 107 12.35 -6.26 -20.29
C ASP A 107 13.06 -5.59 -21.49
N GLY A 108 12.38 -4.65 -22.15
CA GLY A 108 12.86 -3.96 -23.36
C GLY A 108 12.86 -4.83 -24.62
N SER A 109 12.27 -6.02 -24.59
CA SER A 109 12.25 -6.93 -25.74
C SER A 109 11.38 -6.46 -26.91
N ALA A 110 10.42 -5.57 -26.66
CA ALA A 110 9.46 -5.12 -27.65
C ALA A 110 8.93 -3.69 -27.39
N MET A 111 8.62 -3.00 -28.48
CA MET A 111 7.92 -1.72 -28.51
C MET A 111 6.80 -1.80 -29.55
N LYS A 112 5.54 -1.60 -29.14
CA LYS A 112 4.36 -1.61 -30.01
C LYS A 112 3.78 -0.22 -30.12
N THR A 113 3.56 0.28 -31.33
CA THR A 113 2.72 1.48 -31.55
C THR A 113 1.26 1.07 -31.58
N LEU A 114 0.46 1.61 -30.67
CA LEU A 114 -0.94 1.24 -30.48
C LEU A 114 -1.90 2.18 -31.22
N PHE A 115 -1.66 3.49 -31.08
CA PHE A 115 -2.52 4.52 -31.67
C PHE A 115 -1.71 5.77 -32.00
N SER A 116 -2.11 6.46 -33.07
CA SER A 116 -1.55 7.74 -33.50
C SER A 116 -2.70 8.67 -33.88
N GLY A 117 -2.82 9.82 -33.21
CA GLY A 117 -3.86 10.82 -33.50
C GLY A 117 -4.42 11.56 -32.28
N VAL A 118 -5.62 12.14 -32.44
CA VAL A 118 -6.30 12.95 -31.41
C VAL A 118 -7.19 12.07 -30.54
N ALA A 119 -6.57 11.27 -29.67
CA ALA A 119 -7.26 10.47 -28.66
C ALA A 119 -6.59 10.60 -27.30
N SER A 120 -7.28 10.18 -26.24
CA SER A 120 -6.66 10.07 -24.91
C SER A 120 -6.75 8.66 -24.34
N PHE A 121 -5.63 8.22 -23.78
CA PHE A 121 -5.53 7.03 -22.94
C PHE A 121 -6.11 7.31 -21.56
N TRP A 122 -6.79 6.31 -20.99
CA TRP A 122 -7.46 6.43 -19.68
C TRP A 122 -7.07 5.36 -18.66
N GLY A 123 -6.24 4.38 -19.03
CA GLY A 123 -5.84 3.30 -18.12
C GLY A 123 -5.88 1.93 -18.77
N TRP A 124 -5.44 0.93 -18.01
CA TRP A 124 -5.61 -0.48 -18.37
C TRP A 124 -6.94 -1.00 -17.87
N LEU A 125 -7.59 -1.86 -18.66
CA LEU A 125 -8.78 -2.60 -18.26
C LEU A 125 -8.41 -4.02 -17.80
N THR A 126 -7.54 -4.66 -18.57
CA THR A 126 -7.03 -6.03 -18.37
C THR A 126 -5.56 -6.06 -18.77
N PRO A 127 -4.80 -7.13 -18.46
CA PRO A 127 -3.39 -7.25 -18.85
C PRO A 127 -3.12 -7.05 -20.36
N ASP A 128 -4.12 -7.32 -21.19
CA ASP A 128 -4.08 -7.29 -22.66
C ASP A 128 -4.92 -6.17 -23.29
N ARG A 129 -5.69 -5.40 -22.51
CA ARG A 129 -6.56 -4.34 -23.07
C ARG A 129 -6.47 -3.04 -22.31
N TYR A 130 -6.38 -1.95 -23.07
CA TYR A 130 -6.35 -0.59 -22.56
C TYR A 130 -7.63 0.18 -22.89
N LEU A 131 -7.93 1.21 -22.09
CA LEU A 131 -9.03 2.14 -22.28
C LEU A 131 -8.59 3.35 -23.10
N HIS A 132 -9.39 3.67 -24.10
CA HIS A 132 -9.18 4.71 -25.08
C HIS A 132 -10.47 5.51 -25.26
N TRP A 133 -10.40 6.84 -25.13
CA TRP A 133 -11.50 7.71 -25.55
C TRP A 133 -11.32 8.21 -26.98
N ASN A 134 -12.22 7.79 -27.86
CA ASN A 134 -12.30 8.27 -29.22
C ASN A 134 -13.10 9.57 -29.26
N VAL A 135 -12.39 10.70 -29.40
CA VAL A 135 -12.95 12.05 -29.38
C VAL A 135 -13.90 12.30 -30.56
N LEU A 136 -13.59 11.73 -31.74
CA LEU A 136 -14.38 11.94 -32.95
C LEU A 136 -15.75 11.23 -32.86
N GLU A 137 -15.77 10.06 -32.24
CA GLU A 137 -16.98 9.26 -32.07
C GLU A 137 -17.72 9.52 -30.76
N ASN A 138 -17.11 10.29 -29.84
CA ASN A 138 -17.58 10.44 -28.45
C ASN A 138 -17.84 9.07 -27.82
N SER A 139 -16.87 8.17 -27.93
CA SER A 139 -17.01 6.79 -27.46
C SER A 139 -15.82 6.37 -26.61
N LEU A 140 -16.12 5.76 -25.46
CA LEU A 140 -15.12 5.09 -24.64
C LEU A 140 -14.99 3.65 -25.14
N GLN A 141 -13.77 3.27 -25.49
CA GLN A 141 -13.44 2.00 -26.12
C GLN A 141 -12.38 1.27 -25.29
N SER A 142 -12.41 -0.05 -25.34
CA SER A 142 -11.29 -0.90 -24.96
C SER A 142 -10.64 -1.47 -26.22
N VAL A 143 -9.31 -1.52 -26.22
CA VAL A 143 -8.52 -1.98 -27.36
C VAL A 143 -7.53 -3.04 -26.88
N ASP A 144 -7.50 -4.16 -27.58
CA ASP A 144 -6.55 -5.25 -27.32
C ASP A 144 -5.17 -4.93 -27.92
N ILE A 145 -4.11 -5.08 -27.12
CA ILE A 145 -2.75 -4.68 -27.50
C ILE A 145 -2.08 -5.62 -28.51
N GLU A 146 -2.57 -6.86 -28.64
CA GLU A 146 -1.99 -7.86 -29.54
C GLU A 146 -2.68 -7.84 -30.90
N THR A 147 -4.01 -7.80 -30.90
CA THR A 147 -4.85 -7.92 -32.08
C THR A 147 -5.32 -6.57 -32.63
N GLY A 148 -5.29 -5.50 -31.82
CA GLY A 148 -5.90 -4.22 -32.14
C GLY A 148 -7.42 -4.24 -32.13
N SER A 149 -8.05 -5.29 -31.59
CA SER A 149 -9.51 -5.41 -31.58
C SER A 149 -10.16 -4.39 -30.64
N VAL A 150 -11.09 -3.62 -31.19
CA VAL A 150 -11.78 -2.52 -30.51
C VAL A 150 -13.16 -2.95 -30.04
N GLN A 151 -13.51 -2.64 -28.79
CA GLN A 151 -14.86 -2.79 -28.25
C GLN A 151 -15.32 -1.45 -27.67
N THR A 152 -16.46 -0.95 -28.12
CA THR A 152 -17.10 0.23 -27.53
C THR A 152 -17.77 -0.17 -26.21
N LEU A 153 -17.36 0.49 -25.12
CA LEU A 153 -17.90 0.28 -23.77
C LEU A 153 -19.01 1.28 -23.43
N TRP A 154 -18.89 2.50 -23.94
CA TRP A 154 -19.85 3.57 -23.65
C TRP A 154 -19.83 4.66 -24.73
N GLN A 155 -20.95 5.36 -24.91
CA GLN A 155 -21.08 6.51 -25.80
C GLN A 155 -21.62 7.73 -25.07
N GLY A 156 -20.98 8.87 -25.31
CA GLY A 156 -21.32 10.15 -24.74
C GLY A 156 -20.09 11.04 -24.56
N VAL A 157 -20.30 12.20 -23.94
CA VAL A 157 -19.20 13.11 -23.59
C VAL A 157 -18.56 12.61 -22.30
N LEU A 158 -17.38 12.01 -22.42
CA LEU A 158 -16.59 11.52 -21.29
C LEU A 158 -15.91 12.70 -20.57
N MET A 159 -15.94 12.70 -19.24
CA MET A 159 -15.24 13.70 -18.42
C MET A 159 -14.25 13.06 -17.44
N SER A 160 -14.61 11.93 -16.84
CA SER A 160 -13.75 11.19 -15.94
C SER A 160 -14.24 9.74 -15.82
N LEU A 161 -13.38 8.82 -15.39
CA LEU A 161 -13.76 7.44 -15.13
C LEU A 161 -12.94 6.81 -14.00
N ALA A 162 -13.47 5.72 -13.47
CA ALA A 162 -12.79 4.83 -12.53
C ALA A 162 -13.23 3.39 -12.77
N PHE A 163 -12.30 2.44 -12.65
CA PHE A 163 -12.57 1.03 -12.90
C PHE A 163 -12.51 0.22 -11.61
N ASP A 164 -13.55 -0.58 -11.38
CA ASP A 164 -13.61 -1.57 -10.32
C ASP A 164 -13.38 -3.00 -10.87
N PRO A 165 -12.17 -3.56 -10.71
CA PRO A 165 -11.81 -4.86 -11.25
C PRO A 165 -12.46 -6.05 -10.53
N ALA A 166 -12.98 -5.89 -9.31
CA ALA A 166 -13.57 -7.05 -8.62
C ALA A 166 -15.04 -7.26 -9.00
N ASN A 167 -15.71 -6.22 -9.48
CA ASN A 167 -17.12 -6.25 -9.88
C ASN A 167 -17.31 -5.99 -11.38
N ASP A 168 -16.23 -5.94 -12.16
CA ASP A 168 -16.24 -5.59 -13.58
C ASP A 168 -17.11 -4.35 -13.88
N THR A 169 -17.01 -3.35 -13.01
CA THR A 169 -17.85 -2.16 -13.06
C THR A 169 -17.01 -0.95 -13.45
N LEU A 170 -17.42 -0.26 -14.51
CA LEU A 170 -16.82 1.00 -14.93
C LEU A 170 -17.71 2.16 -14.50
N ALA A 171 -17.17 3.02 -13.64
CA ALA A 171 -17.80 4.26 -13.23
C ALA A 171 -17.39 5.39 -14.18
N VAL A 172 -18.35 6.00 -14.88
CA VAL A 172 -18.12 7.05 -15.88
C VAL A 172 -18.83 8.32 -15.46
N ILE A 173 -18.09 9.43 -15.37
CA ILE A 173 -18.66 10.77 -15.30
C ILE A 173 -18.75 11.31 -16.72
N GLY A 174 -19.95 11.68 -17.14
CA GLY A 174 -20.15 12.23 -18.47
C GLY A 174 -21.57 12.71 -18.76
N ARG A 175 -21.84 12.92 -20.04
CA ARG A 175 -23.17 13.25 -20.58
C ARG A 175 -23.56 12.27 -21.67
N GLU A 176 -24.81 11.82 -21.67
CA GLU A 176 -25.37 11.01 -22.77
C GLU A 176 -25.45 11.79 -24.10
N SER A 177 -25.70 13.11 -24.04
CA SER A 177 -25.83 13.94 -25.23
C SER A 177 -24.47 14.36 -25.78
N THR A 178 -24.19 13.99 -27.03
CA THR A 178 -22.97 14.37 -27.77
C THR A 178 -22.99 15.81 -28.28
N ARG A 179 -24.11 16.54 -28.20
CA ARG A 179 -24.24 17.92 -28.70
C ARG A 179 -23.97 19.01 -27.66
N GLY A 180 -23.53 18.64 -26.45
CA GLY A 180 -23.36 19.56 -25.33
C GLY A 180 -24.70 20.01 -24.72
N GLY A 181 -24.75 20.11 -23.39
CA GLY A 181 -25.98 20.39 -22.64
C GLY A 181 -26.54 19.16 -21.90
N GLY A 182 -27.20 19.41 -20.77
CA GLY A 182 -27.66 18.37 -19.83
C GLY A 182 -26.78 18.25 -18.56
N PRO A 183 -27.28 17.62 -17.50
CA PRO A 183 -26.53 17.44 -16.26
C PRO A 183 -25.32 16.53 -16.50
N ILE A 184 -24.27 16.73 -15.71
CA ILE A 184 -23.14 15.81 -15.64
C ILE A 184 -23.57 14.65 -14.73
N ILE A 185 -23.49 13.43 -15.22
CA ILE A 185 -24.04 12.24 -14.55
C ILE A 185 -22.90 11.24 -14.31
N LEU A 186 -22.94 10.60 -13.15
CA LEU A 186 -22.19 9.37 -12.88
C LEU A 186 -22.99 8.16 -13.35
N PHE A 187 -22.39 7.35 -14.21
CA PHE A 187 -22.92 6.11 -14.73
C PHE A 187 -22.10 4.95 -14.20
N PHE A 188 -22.76 3.83 -13.87
CA PHE A 188 -22.10 2.53 -13.75
C PHE A 188 -22.40 1.72 -15.00
N ILE A 189 -21.35 1.14 -15.58
CA ILE A 189 -21.42 0.24 -16.72
C ILE A 189 -20.91 -1.11 -16.24
N ASP A 190 -21.76 -2.12 -16.31
CA ASP A 190 -21.39 -3.52 -16.09
C ASP A 190 -20.70 -4.03 -17.36
N LEU A 191 -19.41 -4.39 -17.28
CA LEU A 191 -18.61 -4.72 -18.47
C LEU A 191 -18.98 -6.09 -19.07
N ALA A 192 -19.57 -6.99 -18.28
CA ALA A 192 -19.99 -8.30 -18.76
C ALA A 192 -21.25 -8.22 -19.63
N SER A 193 -22.23 -7.41 -19.22
CA SER A 193 -23.53 -7.26 -19.89
C SER A 193 -23.63 -6.02 -20.78
N GLY A 194 -22.77 -5.02 -20.58
CA GLY A 194 -22.89 -3.68 -21.16
C GLY A 194 -24.02 -2.84 -20.55
N ALA A 195 -24.69 -3.33 -19.51
CA ALA A 195 -25.80 -2.62 -18.88
C ALA A 195 -25.30 -1.32 -18.23
N THR A 196 -25.95 -0.21 -18.57
CA THR A 196 -25.61 1.12 -18.04
C THR A 196 -26.69 1.60 -17.07
N ARG A 197 -26.28 2.12 -15.92
CA ARG A 197 -27.17 2.66 -14.88
C ARG A 197 -26.73 4.06 -14.45
N LYS A 198 -27.69 4.99 -14.36
CA LYS A 198 -27.48 6.33 -13.81
C LYS A 198 -27.44 6.25 -12.28
N ILE A 199 -26.43 6.88 -11.68
CA ILE A 199 -26.17 6.85 -10.24
C ILE A 199 -26.51 8.19 -9.60
N ALA A 200 -25.88 9.27 -10.06
CA ALA A 200 -26.04 10.60 -9.48
C ALA A 200 -25.80 11.70 -10.51
N GLU A 201 -26.42 12.86 -10.29
CA GLU A 201 -26.20 14.07 -11.09
C GLU A 201 -25.29 15.06 -10.38
N SER A 202 -24.73 16.00 -11.15
CA SER A 202 -23.81 17.04 -10.67
C SER A 202 -22.57 16.46 -10.00
N VAL A 203 -22.04 15.38 -10.59
CA VAL A 203 -20.82 14.70 -10.13
C VAL A 203 -19.62 15.32 -10.85
N THR A 204 -18.60 15.67 -10.10
CA THR A 204 -17.41 16.37 -10.62
C THR A 204 -16.13 15.53 -10.53
N ARG A 205 -16.14 14.45 -9.75
CA ARG A 205 -14.97 13.61 -9.47
C ARG A 205 -15.39 12.19 -9.16
N ILE A 206 -14.63 11.22 -9.64
CA ILE A 206 -14.79 9.79 -9.34
C ILE A 206 -13.39 9.17 -9.24
N GLU A 207 -13.16 8.36 -8.22
CA GLU A 207 -11.92 7.60 -8.05
C GLU A 207 -12.24 6.21 -7.52
N PHE A 208 -11.54 5.20 -8.02
CA PHE A 208 -11.63 3.85 -7.49
C PHE A 208 -10.83 3.75 -6.20
N ILE A 209 -11.47 3.24 -5.15
CA ILE A 209 -10.85 3.10 -3.82
C ILE A 209 -10.82 1.63 -3.36
N GLY A 210 -11.57 0.74 -4.02
CA GLY A 210 -11.43 -0.71 -3.89
C GLY A 210 -11.83 -1.33 -2.55
N PHE A 211 -12.55 -0.61 -1.70
CA PHE A 211 -12.96 -1.12 -0.38
C PHE A 211 -14.29 -1.87 -0.42
N GLN A 212 -14.36 -3.02 0.27
CA GLN A 212 -15.52 -3.90 0.46
C GLN A 212 -16.80 -3.46 -0.27
N ASP A 213 -17.69 -2.74 0.44
CA ASP A 213 -18.97 -2.22 -0.06
C ASP A 213 -18.87 -0.76 -0.53
N ARG A 214 -17.73 -0.08 -0.37
CA ARG A 214 -17.46 1.32 -0.76
C ARG A 214 -16.40 1.34 -1.86
N ARG A 215 -16.83 1.09 -3.09
CA ARG A 215 -15.92 0.84 -4.23
C ARG A 215 -15.27 2.10 -4.77
N PHE A 216 -15.97 3.22 -4.72
CA PHE A 216 -15.51 4.48 -5.27
C PHE A 216 -15.65 5.63 -4.27
N PHE A 217 -14.87 6.67 -4.49
CA PHE A 217 -15.07 8.00 -3.93
C PHE A 217 -15.59 8.92 -5.03
N ALA A 218 -16.58 9.75 -4.73
CA ALA A 218 -17.10 10.73 -5.66
C ALA A 218 -17.39 12.08 -4.99
N THR A 219 -17.14 13.16 -5.71
CA THR A 219 -17.68 14.48 -5.33
C THR A 219 -18.94 14.73 -6.14
N ALA A 220 -20.08 14.87 -5.45
CA ALA A 220 -21.37 15.15 -6.05
C ALA A 220 -22.03 16.33 -5.34
N GLN A 221 -22.62 17.27 -6.11
CA GLN A 221 -23.35 18.42 -5.54
C GLN A 221 -22.50 19.25 -4.54
N GLY A 222 -21.18 19.30 -4.74
CA GLY A 222 -20.26 20.03 -3.87
C GLY A 222 -19.99 19.34 -2.52
N LYS A 223 -20.24 18.04 -2.40
CA LYS A 223 -19.91 17.23 -1.22
C LYS A 223 -19.21 15.91 -1.59
N PRO A 224 -18.34 15.40 -0.71
CA PRO A 224 -17.70 14.10 -0.87
C PRO A 224 -18.60 12.94 -0.42
N TYR A 225 -18.61 11.85 -1.21
CA TYR A 225 -19.34 10.62 -0.94
C TYR A 225 -18.48 9.38 -1.22
N PHE A 226 -18.70 8.33 -0.43
CA PHE A 226 -18.42 6.96 -0.85
C PHE A 226 -19.56 6.47 -1.74
N VAL A 227 -19.22 5.83 -2.86
CA VAL A 227 -20.17 5.18 -3.77
C VAL A 227 -20.04 3.66 -3.61
N LYS A 228 -21.16 3.01 -3.29
CA LYS A 228 -21.21 1.56 -3.15
C LYS A 228 -21.35 0.84 -4.48
N SER A 229 -21.11 -0.47 -4.51
CA SER A 229 -21.36 -1.31 -5.72
C SER A 229 -22.81 -1.19 -6.22
N ASP A 230 -23.77 -1.08 -5.30
CA ASP A 230 -25.18 -0.88 -5.62
C ASP A 230 -25.50 0.57 -6.02
N GLY A 231 -24.51 1.47 -6.11
CA GLY A 231 -24.67 2.86 -6.51
C GLY A 231 -25.19 3.79 -5.42
N SER A 232 -25.48 3.29 -4.21
CA SER A 232 -25.85 4.16 -3.10
C SER A 232 -24.69 5.08 -2.71
N LEU A 233 -25.03 6.31 -2.33
CA LEU A 233 -24.08 7.33 -1.86
C LEU A 233 -24.12 7.39 -0.34
N VAL A 234 -22.94 7.40 0.28
CA VAL A 234 -22.74 7.58 1.72
C VAL A 234 -21.85 8.79 1.93
N GLU A 235 -22.30 9.82 2.65
CA GLU A 235 -21.46 11.00 2.94
C GLU A 235 -20.19 10.57 3.67
N THR A 236 -19.04 11.13 3.31
CA THR A 236 -17.75 10.74 3.94
C THR A 236 -17.53 11.40 5.29
N GLY A 237 -18.18 12.54 5.56
CA GLY A 237 -17.94 13.35 6.75
C GLY A 237 -16.63 14.17 6.71
N LEU A 238 -15.97 14.25 5.54
CA LEU A 238 -14.82 15.13 5.35
C LEU A 238 -15.27 16.59 5.32
N ASP A 239 -14.53 17.47 6.00
CA ASP A 239 -14.85 18.90 6.11
C ASP A 239 -14.68 19.66 4.78
N GLU A 240 -13.81 19.16 3.90
CA GLU A 240 -13.57 19.77 2.60
C GLU A 240 -14.64 19.35 1.58
N PRO A 241 -15.25 20.30 0.83
CA PRO A 241 -16.33 20.00 -0.09
C PRO A 241 -15.90 19.23 -1.35
N ASN A 242 -14.63 19.34 -1.76
CA ASN A 242 -14.09 18.65 -2.94
C ASN A 242 -12.62 18.26 -2.75
N PRO A 243 -12.32 17.36 -1.79
CA PRO A 243 -10.95 17.02 -1.47
C PRO A 243 -10.31 16.25 -2.62
N GLN A 244 -9.06 16.59 -2.92
CA GLN A 244 -8.17 15.64 -3.56
C GLN A 244 -7.94 14.51 -2.57
N ILE A 245 -8.07 13.27 -3.03
CA ILE A 245 -7.80 12.07 -2.25
C ILE A 245 -6.85 11.19 -3.04
N SER A 246 -6.03 10.44 -2.32
CA SER A 246 -5.18 9.40 -2.88
C SER A 246 -5.30 8.16 -1.99
N VAL A 247 -5.55 7.01 -2.59
CA VAL A 247 -5.87 5.79 -1.85
C VAL A 247 -4.72 4.80 -1.90
N SER A 248 -4.34 4.31 -0.72
CA SER A 248 -3.29 3.32 -0.59
C SER A 248 -3.66 2.00 -1.29
N PRO A 249 -2.80 1.47 -2.17
CA PRO A 249 -2.94 0.13 -2.71
C PRO A 249 -2.82 -0.90 -1.58
N GLY A 250 -3.93 -1.52 -1.20
CA GLY A 250 -3.97 -2.64 -0.25
C GLY A 250 -3.99 -2.29 1.25
N LEU A 251 -3.67 -1.05 1.65
CA LEU A 251 -3.50 -0.68 3.08
C LEU A 251 -4.68 0.08 3.71
N ARG A 252 -5.82 0.20 3.02
CA ARG A 252 -7.07 0.80 3.58
C ARG A 252 -6.92 2.20 4.17
N MET A 253 -5.96 2.96 3.67
CA MET A 253 -5.76 4.38 3.99
C MET A 253 -6.15 5.29 2.84
N VAL A 254 -6.70 6.46 3.19
CA VAL A 254 -6.99 7.57 2.28
C VAL A 254 -6.17 8.78 2.71
N VAL A 255 -5.42 9.36 1.80
CA VAL A 255 -4.62 10.55 2.03
C VAL A 255 -5.27 11.73 1.34
N VAL A 256 -5.45 12.82 2.08
CA VAL A 256 -6.04 14.08 1.63
C VAL A 256 -4.96 15.17 1.71
N PRO A 257 -4.37 15.58 0.58
CA PRO A 257 -3.48 16.73 0.54
C PRO A 257 -4.25 18.05 0.67
N GLY A 258 -3.71 18.96 1.48
CA GLY A 258 -4.14 20.35 1.63
C GLY A 258 -2.98 21.19 2.18
N ASP A 259 -3.29 22.17 3.05
CA ASP A 259 -2.25 22.88 3.83
C ASP A 259 -1.41 21.92 4.69
N SER A 260 -2.02 20.79 5.08
CA SER A 260 -1.37 19.62 5.64
C SER A 260 -1.76 18.36 4.88
N LEU A 261 -0.92 17.33 4.94
CA LEU A 261 -1.19 16.03 4.37
C LEU A 261 -1.80 15.12 5.44
N ARG A 262 -3.10 14.86 5.32
CA ARG A 262 -3.86 14.09 6.31
C ARG A 262 -4.15 12.69 5.81
N ALA A 263 -3.76 11.67 6.56
CA ALA A 263 -4.09 10.28 6.32
C ALA A 263 -5.25 9.85 7.23
N TYR A 264 -6.26 9.26 6.63
CA TYR A 264 -7.45 8.74 7.28
C TYR A 264 -7.54 7.23 7.11
N SER A 265 -8.06 6.57 8.14
CA SER A 265 -8.50 5.18 8.07
C SER A 265 -9.79 5.08 7.26
N TRP A 266 -10.13 3.85 6.88
CA TRP A 266 -11.39 3.56 6.17
C TRP A 266 -12.65 3.92 6.99
N ASP A 267 -12.52 4.03 8.32
CA ASP A 267 -13.58 4.47 9.24
C ASP A 267 -13.67 6.00 9.37
N ASN A 268 -12.94 6.74 8.54
CA ASN A 268 -12.82 8.20 8.61
C ASN A 268 -12.18 8.69 9.92
N GLU A 269 -11.31 7.88 10.51
CA GLU A 269 -10.49 8.30 11.65
C GLU A 269 -9.16 8.86 11.15
N LEU A 270 -8.73 10.00 11.67
CA LEU A 270 -7.42 10.56 11.34
C LEU A 270 -6.33 9.64 11.90
N ILE A 271 -5.55 9.01 11.03
CA ILE A 271 -4.42 8.14 11.39
C ILE A 271 -3.17 8.98 11.62
N GLY A 272 -2.99 10.02 10.81
CA GLY A 272 -1.81 10.87 10.90
C GLY A 272 -1.98 12.14 10.10
N GLU A 273 -1.34 13.19 10.56
CA GLU A 273 -1.24 14.45 9.87
C GLU A 273 0.22 14.82 9.77
N ILE A 274 0.60 15.17 8.57
CA ILE A 274 1.92 15.65 8.25
C ILE A 274 1.73 17.11 7.90
N ASP A 275 2.29 18.01 8.70
CA ASP A 275 2.41 19.42 8.36
C ASP A 275 3.71 19.59 7.56
N PRO A 276 3.60 19.73 6.25
CA PRO A 276 4.74 19.84 5.40
C PRO A 276 5.14 21.31 5.33
N ALA A 277 6.41 21.61 5.57
CA ALA A 277 6.93 22.97 5.42
C ALA A 277 7.00 23.44 3.93
N TRP A 278 6.10 22.97 3.05
CA TRP A 278 5.98 23.42 1.67
C TRP A 278 4.97 24.57 1.53
N PRO A 279 5.09 25.42 0.49
CA PRO A 279 4.23 26.60 0.34
C PRO A 279 2.73 26.26 0.27
N ALA A 280 1.90 27.10 0.91
CA ALA A 280 0.45 26.97 0.83
C ALA A 280 -0.03 27.09 -0.63
N GLY A 281 -0.89 26.16 -1.07
CA GLY A 281 -1.42 26.10 -2.43
C GLY A 281 -0.58 25.31 -3.44
N SER A 282 0.51 24.65 -3.02
CA SER A 282 1.26 23.75 -3.90
C SER A 282 0.46 22.49 -4.25
N GLU A 283 0.44 22.10 -5.53
CA GLU A 283 -0.22 20.85 -5.97
C GLU A 283 0.69 19.64 -5.67
N ALA A 284 0.34 18.87 -4.64
CA ALA A 284 1.02 17.63 -4.31
C ALA A 284 0.51 16.47 -5.19
N ARG A 285 1.42 15.76 -5.86
CA ARG A 285 1.12 14.45 -6.46
C ARG A 285 1.54 13.35 -5.49
N ILE A 286 0.55 12.59 -5.00
CA ILE A 286 0.77 11.48 -4.07
C ILE A 286 0.90 10.18 -4.84
N LEU A 287 2.01 9.50 -4.62
CA LEU A 287 2.38 8.26 -5.28
C LEU A 287 2.63 7.20 -4.23
N TRP A 288 1.80 6.17 -4.23
CA TRP A 288 1.93 5.08 -3.28
C TRP A 288 2.96 4.08 -3.76
N GLN A 289 3.83 3.67 -2.84
CA GLN A 289 4.57 2.44 -3.02
C GLN A 289 3.62 1.26 -2.74
N PRO A 290 3.39 0.33 -3.70
CA PRO A 290 2.48 -0.78 -3.50
C PRO A 290 2.85 -1.62 -2.27
N GLY A 291 1.86 -1.92 -1.43
CA GLY A 291 2.05 -2.71 -0.21
C GLY A 291 2.83 -2.01 0.90
N ALA A 292 3.18 -0.74 0.73
CA ALA A 292 3.90 0.06 1.70
C ALA A 292 3.06 1.27 2.17
N PRO A 293 3.21 1.67 3.44
CA PRO A 293 2.48 2.76 4.07
C PRO A 293 3.11 4.14 3.79
N GLY A 294 4.25 4.13 3.11
CA GLY A 294 4.94 5.32 2.63
C GLY A 294 4.33 5.84 1.33
N VAL A 295 4.34 7.16 1.21
CA VAL A 295 4.00 7.89 0.00
C VAL A 295 5.18 8.70 -0.48
N PHE A 296 5.32 8.79 -1.79
CA PHE A 296 6.11 9.82 -2.42
C PHE A 296 5.21 11.00 -2.77
N ILE A 297 5.76 12.19 -2.60
CA ILE A 297 5.05 13.45 -2.79
C ILE A 297 5.90 14.28 -3.73
N ALA A 298 5.43 14.40 -4.96
CA ALA A 298 6.06 15.28 -5.94
C ALA A 298 5.38 16.65 -5.88
N LEU A 299 6.19 17.70 -5.70
CA LEU A 299 5.79 19.09 -5.59
C LEU A 299 6.71 19.95 -6.44
N GLU A 300 6.18 20.47 -7.55
CA GLU A 300 6.99 21.23 -8.52
C GLU A 300 8.25 20.46 -8.95
N SER A 301 9.44 20.87 -8.51
CA SER A 301 10.74 20.21 -8.74
C SER A 301 11.20 19.28 -7.62
N ASP A 302 10.47 19.26 -6.50
CA ASP A 302 10.92 18.64 -5.26
C ASP A 302 10.18 17.32 -5.04
N LEU A 303 10.92 16.31 -4.59
CA LEU A 303 10.37 15.02 -4.21
C LEU A 303 10.55 14.82 -2.71
N TYR A 304 9.45 14.55 -2.02
CA TYR A 304 9.45 14.14 -0.62
C TYR A 304 9.06 12.67 -0.51
N ALA A 305 9.57 12.00 0.51
CA ALA A 305 8.96 10.78 1.03
C ALA A 305 8.35 11.08 2.38
N ALA A 306 7.12 10.65 2.54
CA ALA A 306 6.40 10.72 3.79
C ALA A 306 5.99 9.30 4.19
N ASP A 307 6.21 8.98 5.45
CA ASP A 307 5.73 7.74 6.05
C ASP A 307 4.76 8.09 7.17
N PHE A 308 3.49 7.72 6.99
CA PHE A 308 2.43 7.98 7.97
C PHE A 308 2.52 7.09 9.21
N ILE A 309 3.27 5.99 9.16
CA ILE A 309 3.60 5.18 10.34
C ILE A 309 4.62 5.89 11.21
N ASN A 310 5.68 6.36 10.57
CA ASN A 310 6.84 6.91 11.25
C ASN A 310 6.71 8.42 11.51
N GLY A 311 5.65 9.06 10.99
CA GLY A 311 5.39 10.50 11.10
C GLY A 311 6.50 11.37 10.51
N LYS A 312 7.36 10.78 9.67
CA LYS A 312 8.56 11.44 9.14
C LYS A 312 8.32 11.85 7.70
N VAL A 313 8.52 13.13 7.41
CA VAL A 313 8.74 13.63 6.06
C VAL A 313 10.22 13.84 5.87
N SER A 314 10.76 13.28 4.80
CA SER A 314 12.12 13.55 4.36
C SER A 314 12.05 14.12 2.95
N LEU A 315 12.69 15.27 2.75
CA LEU A 315 12.99 15.78 1.41
C LEU A 315 13.99 14.83 0.77
N ILE A 316 13.61 14.20 -0.33
CA ILE A 316 14.48 13.32 -1.12
C ILE A 316 15.29 14.17 -2.10
N ASP A 317 14.67 15.19 -2.70
CA ASP A 317 15.29 16.10 -3.66
C ASP A 317 14.62 17.48 -3.63
N ASP A 318 15.42 18.54 -3.70
CA ASP A 318 15.02 19.96 -3.64
C ASP A 318 15.29 20.72 -4.94
N GLY A 319 15.60 20.00 -6.02
CA GLY A 319 15.85 20.55 -7.35
C GLY A 319 17.14 21.37 -7.49
N ALA A 320 17.97 21.50 -6.44
CA ALA A 320 19.21 22.26 -6.49
C ALA A 320 20.42 21.38 -6.86
N PRO A 321 21.26 21.77 -7.84
CA PRO A 321 22.47 21.02 -8.15
C PRO A 321 23.45 21.07 -6.97
N GLY A 322 23.53 19.96 -6.22
CA GLY A 322 24.49 19.76 -5.13
C GLY A 322 23.92 19.87 -3.70
N SER A 323 22.60 19.87 -3.52
CA SER A 323 22.00 19.77 -2.19
C SER A 323 22.19 18.37 -1.58
N ARG A 324 22.46 18.36 -0.28
CA ARG A 324 22.66 17.17 0.55
C ARG A 324 21.32 16.60 0.97
N ILE A 325 21.21 15.28 0.95
CA ILE A 325 20.30 14.54 1.84
C ILE A 325 20.62 14.97 3.28
N LEU A 326 19.79 15.82 3.86
CA LEU A 326 19.87 16.20 5.26
C LEU A 326 18.86 15.35 6.02
N GLY A 327 19.34 14.42 6.85
CA GLY A 327 18.49 13.86 7.91
C GLY A 327 18.72 12.41 8.25
N ASP A 328 19.94 12.13 8.70
CA ASP A 328 20.38 11.02 9.55
C ASP A 328 20.63 9.66 8.88
N THR A 329 21.88 9.23 9.07
CA THR A 329 22.33 7.85 8.97
C THR A 329 21.52 7.01 9.96
N ILE A 330 20.32 6.57 9.59
CA ILE A 330 19.58 5.60 10.38
C ILE A 330 20.14 4.25 10.03
N SER A 331 21.02 3.75 10.90
CA SER A 331 21.22 2.32 11.06
C SER A 331 19.83 1.69 11.14
N ILE A 332 19.56 0.70 10.28
CA ILE A 332 18.57 -0.33 10.58
C ILE A 332 18.76 -0.64 12.08
N PRO A 333 17.73 -0.62 12.94
CA PRO A 333 17.89 -1.28 14.22
C PRO A 333 18.40 -2.67 13.83
N ALA A 334 19.57 -3.03 14.34
CA ALA A 334 20.03 -4.41 14.25
C ALA A 334 18.84 -5.32 14.62
N ASP A 335 18.83 -6.55 14.12
CA ASP A 335 17.89 -7.57 14.61
C ASP A 335 17.72 -7.36 16.12
N PHE A 336 16.48 -7.15 16.55
CA PHE A 336 16.17 -6.83 17.94
C PHE A 336 16.82 -7.89 18.80
N GLY A 337 17.64 -7.47 19.75
CA GLY A 337 18.25 -8.35 20.74
C GLY A 337 17.66 -8.11 22.11
N ALA A 338 18.33 -8.64 23.14
CA ALA A 338 17.96 -8.42 24.53
C ALA A 338 17.88 -6.94 24.93
N GLU A 339 18.58 -6.03 24.24
CA GLU A 339 18.48 -4.59 24.49
C GLU A 339 17.11 -4.01 24.12
N ALA A 340 16.32 -4.67 23.29
CA ALA A 340 14.96 -4.23 22.95
C ALA A 340 13.97 -4.40 24.11
N VAL A 341 14.35 -5.14 25.15
CA VAL A 341 13.56 -5.33 26.36
C VAL A 341 13.56 -4.06 27.21
N TRP A 342 12.38 -3.66 27.66
CA TRP A 342 12.17 -2.53 28.55
C TRP A 342 11.40 -2.95 29.80
N ASP A 343 11.97 -2.62 30.96
CA ASP A 343 11.42 -2.95 32.28
C ASP A 343 11.10 -1.62 33.00
N THR A 344 9.85 -1.18 32.92
CA THR A 344 9.37 0.04 33.61
C THR A 344 7.91 -0.14 34.03
N PRO A 345 7.50 0.45 35.17
CA PRO A 345 6.12 0.41 35.63
C PRO A 345 5.14 1.01 34.61
N GLN A 346 4.08 0.26 34.27
CA GLN A 346 3.09 0.66 33.26
C GLN A 346 2.32 1.94 33.62
N ASP A 347 2.27 2.31 34.90
CA ASP A 347 1.61 3.52 35.40
C ASP A 347 2.25 4.81 34.88
N GLU A 348 3.52 4.76 34.42
CA GLU A 348 4.16 5.88 33.73
C GLU A 348 3.52 6.19 32.36
N PHE A 349 2.79 5.24 31.77
CA PHE A 349 2.05 5.42 30.51
C PHE A 349 0.56 5.72 30.74
N ALA A 350 0.09 5.82 31.99
CA ALA A 350 -1.33 6.02 32.29
C ALA A 350 -1.88 7.31 31.66
N ASP A 351 -1.08 8.36 31.64
CA ASP A 351 -1.44 9.64 31.02
C ASP A 351 -1.39 9.59 29.48
N CYS A 352 -0.62 8.66 28.89
CA CYS A 352 -0.56 8.47 27.44
C CYS A 352 -1.83 7.83 26.87
N ALA A 353 -2.64 7.16 27.69
CA ALA A 353 -3.92 6.58 27.29
C ALA A 353 -5.01 7.64 27.01
N PHE A 354 -4.84 8.85 27.57
CA PHE A 354 -5.83 9.94 27.53
C PHE A 354 -5.31 11.22 26.84
N ALA A 355 -4.08 11.17 26.30
CA ALA A 355 -3.49 12.29 25.58
C ALA A 355 -4.22 12.51 24.23
N SER A 356 -4.48 13.78 23.88
CA SER A 356 -5.14 14.19 22.63
C SER A 356 -4.27 14.02 21.38
N ASP A 357 -2.97 13.76 21.57
CA ASP A 357 -1.98 13.51 20.53
C ASP A 357 -1.62 12.02 20.53
N THR A 358 -1.47 11.42 19.36
CA THR A 358 -1.22 9.98 19.10
C THR A 358 -0.40 9.25 20.20
N PRO A 359 -0.82 8.05 20.67
CA PRO A 359 -0.17 7.31 21.76
C PRO A 359 1.35 7.14 21.61
N LEU A 360 1.84 7.00 20.38
CA LEU A 360 3.26 6.83 20.05
C LEU A 360 4.16 7.96 20.59
N GLY A 361 3.77 9.22 20.39
CA GLY A 361 4.60 10.37 20.78
C GLY A 361 4.79 10.44 22.29
N CYS A 362 3.72 10.21 23.04
CA CYS A 362 3.74 10.19 24.50
C CYS A 362 4.58 9.01 25.03
N VAL A 363 4.33 7.79 24.54
CA VAL A 363 5.02 6.58 24.98
C VAL A 363 6.53 6.67 24.70
N VAL A 364 6.92 7.13 23.51
CA VAL A 364 8.34 7.30 23.15
C VAL A 364 9.01 8.36 24.03
N ALA A 365 8.32 9.47 24.32
CA ALA A 365 8.86 10.51 25.20
C ALA A 365 9.10 10.01 26.63
N VAL A 366 8.14 9.23 27.18
CA VAL A 366 8.28 8.57 28.48
C VAL A 366 9.46 7.60 28.48
N MET A 367 9.54 6.71 27.49
CA MET A 367 10.65 5.75 27.37
C MET A 367 12.01 6.45 27.28
N GLN A 368 12.13 7.50 26.45
CA GLN A 368 13.38 8.25 26.31
C GLN A 368 13.78 8.99 27.59
N ALA A 369 12.80 9.61 28.27
CA ALA A 369 13.04 10.29 29.55
C ALA A 369 13.47 9.31 30.66
N ALA A 370 12.94 8.10 30.64
CA ALA A 370 13.29 7.02 31.55
C ALA A 370 14.61 6.30 31.19
N GLY A 371 15.26 6.68 30.08
CA GLY A 371 16.54 6.12 29.67
C GLY A 371 16.45 4.79 28.92
N ALA A 372 15.33 4.53 28.23
CA ALA A 372 15.17 3.35 27.39
C ALA A 372 16.27 3.22 26.34
N SER A 373 16.67 1.98 26.09
CA SER A 373 17.64 1.67 25.06
C SER A 373 17.08 2.11 23.70
N ARG A 374 18.00 2.33 22.75
CA ARG A 374 17.61 2.62 21.37
C ARG A 374 16.77 1.50 20.77
N GLN A 375 17.12 0.23 21.00
CA GLN A 375 16.38 -0.91 20.46
C GLN A 375 14.97 -1.01 21.06
N ALA A 376 14.80 -0.67 22.33
CA ALA A 376 13.50 -0.68 22.99
C ALA A 376 12.56 0.38 22.41
N VAL A 377 13.08 1.60 22.21
CA VAL A 377 12.32 2.68 21.58
C VAL A 377 12.01 2.34 20.11
N ASP A 378 12.97 1.76 19.39
CA ASP A 378 12.78 1.38 17.97
C ASP A 378 11.75 0.25 17.81
N PHE A 379 11.68 -0.71 18.74
CA PHE A 379 10.61 -1.71 18.76
C PHE A 379 9.25 -1.04 19.01
N THR A 380 9.14 -0.16 20.01
CA THR A 380 7.89 0.54 20.32
C THR A 380 7.39 1.38 19.14
N ARG A 381 8.30 1.99 18.37
CA ARG A 381 7.95 2.68 17.11
C ARG A 381 7.43 1.72 16.05
N LEU A 382 8.07 0.56 15.89
CA LEU A 382 7.63 -0.47 14.93
C LEU A 382 6.19 -0.93 15.19
N VAL A 383 5.76 -0.95 16.45
CA VAL A 383 4.40 -1.30 16.87
C VAL A 383 3.55 -0.07 17.23
N TYR A 384 3.90 1.11 16.73
CA TYR A 384 3.12 2.36 16.82
C TYR A 384 2.77 2.83 18.23
N GLY A 385 3.63 2.54 19.22
CA GLY A 385 3.39 2.92 20.60
C GLY A 385 2.33 2.08 21.31
N HIS A 386 1.83 1.04 20.64
CA HIS A 386 0.85 0.13 21.24
C HIS A 386 1.48 -0.91 22.15
N ALA A 387 2.79 -1.14 22.07
CA ALA A 387 3.46 -2.10 22.93
C ALA A 387 4.97 -1.82 23.08
N TYR A 388 5.57 -2.43 24.10
CA TYR A 388 7.01 -2.56 24.26
C TYR A 388 7.37 -4.01 24.61
N LEU A 389 8.62 -4.44 24.38
CA LEU A 389 9.05 -5.80 24.74
C LEU A 389 9.33 -5.89 26.25
N GLU A 390 8.71 -6.87 26.89
CA GLU A 390 8.97 -7.27 28.28
C GLU A 390 10.06 -8.35 28.36
N SER A 391 10.12 -9.22 27.35
CA SER A 391 11.15 -10.27 27.31
C SER A 391 11.52 -10.63 25.89
N PHE A 392 12.72 -11.16 25.73
CA PHE A 392 13.29 -11.56 24.45
C PHE A 392 14.04 -12.88 24.62
N LEU A 393 13.88 -13.76 23.64
CA LEU A 393 14.53 -15.06 23.56
C LEU A 393 15.13 -15.22 22.16
N GLU A 394 16.46 -15.28 22.12
CA GLU A 394 17.20 -15.57 20.90
C GLU A 394 16.99 -17.04 20.52
N THR A 395 16.49 -17.28 19.30
CA THR A 395 16.16 -18.62 18.80
C THR A 395 16.74 -18.93 17.43
N GLY A 396 17.32 -17.95 16.73
CA GLY A 396 18.01 -18.18 15.46
C GLY A 396 17.91 -17.00 14.51
N LYS A 397 17.43 -17.24 13.29
CA LYS A 397 17.20 -16.17 12.30
C LYS A 397 15.95 -15.34 12.64
N VAL A 398 14.97 -16.00 13.21
CA VAL A 398 13.78 -15.41 13.82
C VAL A 398 13.86 -15.67 15.32
N ASP A 399 13.47 -14.68 16.12
CA ASP A 399 13.52 -14.71 17.58
C ASP A 399 12.12 -14.62 18.18
N VAL A 400 11.96 -15.01 19.43
CA VAL A 400 10.67 -14.91 20.13
C VAL A 400 10.77 -13.86 21.20
N ALA A 401 9.78 -12.98 21.28
CA ALA A 401 9.70 -11.98 22.31
C ALA A 401 8.29 -11.96 22.91
N ARG A 402 8.17 -11.38 24.11
CA ARG A 402 6.88 -11.07 24.72
C ARG A 402 6.74 -9.58 24.83
N MET A 403 5.58 -9.07 24.42
CA MET A 403 5.27 -7.65 24.46
C MET A 403 4.13 -7.37 25.44
N VAL A 404 4.19 -6.18 26.04
CA VAL A 404 3.12 -5.59 26.87
C VAL A 404 2.35 -4.61 26.01
N VAL A 405 1.05 -4.83 25.84
CA VAL A 405 0.17 -3.94 25.06
C VAL A 405 -0.40 -2.81 25.93
N LEU A 406 -0.18 -1.57 25.52
CA LEU A 406 -0.71 -0.32 26.11
C LEU A 406 -2.02 0.10 25.40
N PRO A 407 -3.02 0.72 26.06
CA PRO A 407 -3.18 1.03 27.48
C PRO A 407 -4.41 0.28 28.03
N ARG A 408 -4.26 -0.99 28.42
CA ARG A 408 -5.40 -1.77 28.94
C ARG A 408 -5.14 -2.18 30.39
N PRO A 409 -6.06 -1.94 31.33
CA PRO A 409 -5.91 -2.29 32.75
C PRO A 409 -5.92 -3.81 33.03
N ASN A 410 -5.84 -4.65 32.00
CA ASN A 410 -5.71 -6.09 32.10
C ASN A 410 -4.52 -6.49 31.22
N ASP A 411 -3.41 -6.87 31.85
CA ASP A 411 -2.15 -7.27 31.19
C ASP A 411 -2.38 -8.23 30.01
N ILE A 412 -2.39 -7.72 28.77
CA ILE A 412 -2.38 -8.59 27.58
C ILE A 412 -0.93 -8.75 27.18
N LEU A 413 -0.22 -9.62 27.89
CA LEU A 413 1.06 -10.13 27.44
C LEU A 413 0.82 -10.96 26.18
N GLN A 414 1.50 -10.61 25.09
CA GLN A 414 1.42 -11.34 23.83
C GLN A 414 2.79 -11.82 23.40
N TYR A 415 2.86 -13.05 22.91
CA TYR A 415 4.05 -13.51 22.21
C TYR A 415 4.07 -13.03 20.77
N VAL A 416 5.25 -12.63 20.33
CA VAL A 416 5.56 -12.24 18.96
C VAL A 416 6.83 -12.95 18.50
N MET A 417 6.90 -13.25 17.22
CA MET A 417 8.14 -13.65 16.54
C MET A 417 8.71 -12.43 15.83
N VAL A 418 9.98 -12.12 16.07
CA VAL A 418 10.65 -10.90 15.60
C VAL A 418 11.88 -11.23 14.74
N ASN A 419 12.37 -10.24 13.98
CA ASN A 419 13.56 -10.34 13.11
C ASN A 419 13.39 -11.19 11.82
N GLY A 420 12.17 -11.69 11.58
CA GLY A 420 11.78 -12.36 10.33
C GLY A 420 11.29 -11.41 9.23
N ALA A 421 10.67 -11.99 8.21
CA ALA A 421 9.90 -11.30 7.17
C ALA A 421 8.48 -11.87 7.12
N PRO A 422 7.44 -11.15 7.59
CA PRO A 422 7.48 -9.77 8.11
C PRO A 422 8.25 -9.66 9.44
N ARG A 423 8.66 -8.43 9.79
CA ARG A 423 9.52 -8.17 10.97
C ARG A 423 8.91 -8.55 12.31
N VAL A 424 7.58 -8.59 12.39
CA VAL A 424 6.82 -9.05 13.55
C VAL A 424 5.71 -9.97 13.03
N VAL A 425 5.59 -11.15 13.64
CA VAL A 425 4.45 -12.06 13.49
C VAL A 425 3.83 -12.26 14.87
N TYR A 426 2.54 -12.03 14.99
CA TYR A 426 1.78 -12.05 16.24
C TYR A 426 1.19 -13.43 16.48
N ALA A 427 1.55 -14.07 17.60
CA ALA A 427 1.00 -15.39 17.93
C ALA A 427 -0.52 -15.35 18.18
N ALA A 428 -1.08 -14.20 18.56
CA ALA A 428 -2.52 -14.04 18.74
C ALA A 428 -3.26 -13.78 17.42
N ASP A 429 -2.72 -12.89 16.58
CA ASP A 429 -3.46 -12.35 15.43
C ASP A 429 -3.15 -13.09 14.11
N ASP A 430 -1.94 -13.65 13.97
CA ASP A 430 -1.50 -14.34 12.75
C ASP A 430 -1.84 -15.84 12.74
N LEU A 431 -2.86 -16.26 13.48
CA LEU A 431 -3.32 -17.65 13.52
C LEU A 431 -3.86 -18.15 12.15
N GLY A 432 -4.36 -17.26 11.29
CA GLY A 432 -4.81 -17.61 9.93
C GLY A 432 -6.02 -18.56 9.89
N GLN A 433 -5.99 -19.56 8.98
CA GLN A 433 -7.08 -20.54 8.78
C GLN A 433 -6.99 -21.78 9.70
N VAL A 434 -6.48 -21.65 10.92
CA VAL A 434 -6.34 -22.79 11.84
C VAL A 434 -7.72 -23.36 12.19
N ASP A 435 -8.06 -24.48 11.57
CA ASP A 435 -9.33 -25.20 11.76
C ASP A 435 -9.12 -26.38 12.71
N ILE A 436 -9.50 -26.18 13.99
CA ILE A 436 -9.42 -27.23 15.02
C ILE A 436 -10.29 -28.45 14.71
N THR A 437 -11.27 -28.33 13.80
CA THR A 437 -12.15 -29.44 13.42
C THR A 437 -11.42 -30.52 12.62
N GLN A 438 -10.27 -30.19 12.02
CA GLN A 438 -9.44 -31.13 11.26
C GLN A 438 -8.63 -32.09 12.15
N ALA A 439 -8.55 -31.83 13.47
CA ALA A 439 -7.77 -32.68 14.36
C ALA A 439 -8.44 -34.06 14.55
N PRO A 440 -7.69 -35.18 14.47
CA PRO A 440 -8.27 -36.53 14.55
C PRO A 440 -9.07 -36.81 15.83
N ASN A 441 -8.71 -36.18 16.94
CA ASN A 441 -9.39 -36.31 18.23
C ASN A 441 -10.48 -35.25 18.49
N TYR A 442 -10.70 -34.30 17.57
CA TYR A 442 -11.73 -33.27 17.69
C TYR A 442 -13.15 -33.85 17.93
N PRO A 443 -13.62 -34.89 17.21
CA PRO A 443 -14.97 -35.44 17.45
C PRO A 443 -15.18 -35.98 18.87
N ALA A 444 -14.11 -36.49 19.50
CA ALA A 444 -14.17 -36.98 20.88
C ALA A 444 -14.27 -35.82 21.87
N LEU A 445 -13.49 -34.75 21.65
CA LEU A 445 -13.54 -33.53 22.47
C LEU A 445 -14.88 -32.81 22.34
N LEU A 446 -15.42 -32.69 21.13
CA LEU A 446 -16.72 -32.04 20.86
C LEU A 446 -17.88 -32.74 21.58
N LYS A 447 -17.82 -34.08 21.75
CA LYS A 447 -18.82 -34.83 22.51
C LYS A 447 -18.82 -34.47 24.00
N LYS A 448 -17.66 -34.11 24.55
CA LYS A 448 -17.49 -33.70 25.95
C LYS A 448 -17.75 -32.20 26.14
N TYR A 449 -17.42 -31.39 25.14
CA TYR A 449 -17.48 -29.94 25.13
C TYR A 449 -18.23 -29.44 23.87
N PRO A 450 -19.57 -29.32 23.92
CA PRO A 450 -20.38 -29.05 22.72
C PRO A 450 -20.16 -27.67 22.07
N GLY A 451 -19.64 -26.70 22.81
CA GLY A 451 -19.30 -25.35 22.35
C GLY A 451 -17.79 -25.12 22.22
N LEU A 452 -17.01 -26.16 21.89
CA LEU A 452 -15.55 -26.13 21.82
C LEU A 452 -15.04 -25.14 20.76
N THR A 453 -14.32 -24.12 21.21
CA THR A 453 -13.63 -23.14 20.35
C THR A 453 -12.20 -22.90 20.81
N LEU A 454 -11.36 -22.36 19.91
CA LEU A 454 -10.01 -21.92 20.20
C LEU A 454 -10.04 -20.57 20.93
N TRP A 455 -9.24 -20.41 22.00
CA TRP A 455 -9.07 -19.12 22.66
C TRP A 455 -7.72 -18.49 22.29
N GLU A 456 -7.76 -17.49 21.41
CA GLU A 456 -6.58 -16.90 20.74
C GLU A 456 -5.73 -16.01 21.67
N SER A 457 -6.36 -15.41 22.69
CA SER A 457 -5.72 -14.43 23.56
C SER A 457 -4.78 -15.00 24.62
N LEU A 458 -4.78 -16.32 24.84
CA LEU A 458 -3.88 -17.00 25.77
C LEU A 458 -3.02 -18.01 25.02
N ASN A 459 -2.00 -17.48 24.36
CA ASN A 459 -0.94 -18.26 23.74
C ASN A 459 0.24 -18.44 24.70
N LEU A 460 0.79 -19.64 24.71
CA LEU A 460 1.99 -19.98 25.47
C LEU A 460 3.03 -20.54 24.52
N PHE A 461 4.23 -19.98 24.56
CA PHE A 461 5.35 -20.48 23.78
C PHE A 461 5.82 -21.84 24.35
N GLU A 462 5.78 -22.89 23.52
CA GLU A 462 6.17 -24.24 23.90
C GLU A 462 7.59 -24.59 23.43
N GLY A 463 8.04 -24.01 22.32
CA GLY A 463 9.40 -24.18 21.85
C GLY A 463 9.61 -23.91 20.36
N VAL A 464 10.84 -24.12 19.92
CA VAL A 464 11.28 -23.98 18.53
C VAL A 464 11.86 -25.30 18.03
N GLU A 465 11.45 -25.71 16.83
CA GLU A 465 12.00 -26.86 16.10
C GLU A 465 12.75 -26.38 14.85
N GLN A 466 13.83 -27.06 14.51
CA GLN A 466 14.57 -26.80 13.27
C GLN A 466 13.98 -27.63 12.13
N LEU A 467 13.55 -26.98 11.06
CA LEU A 467 12.94 -27.64 9.90
C LEU A 467 14.02 -28.20 8.96
N PRO A 468 13.72 -29.30 8.25
CA PRO A 468 14.56 -29.75 7.14
C PRO A 468 14.77 -28.62 6.13
N GLY A 469 16.02 -28.28 5.83
CA GLY A 469 16.35 -27.11 5.02
C GLY A 469 16.79 -25.89 5.82
N GLY A 470 16.81 -25.94 7.15
CA GLY A 470 17.36 -24.90 8.02
C GLY A 470 16.41 -23.74 8.31
N GLY A 471 15.10 -23.98 8.18
CA GLY A 471 14.06 -23.08 8.65
C GLY A 471 13.72 -23.31 10.13
N GLN A 472 12.86 -22.45 10.70
CA GLN A 472 12.42 -22.54 12.10
C GLN A 472 10.91 -22.77 12.17
N ARG A 473 10.48 -23.61 13.12
CA ARG A 473 9.08 -23.81 13.48
C ARG A 473 8.87 -23.41 14.92
N PHE A 474 8.03 -22.43 15.18
CA PHE A 474 7.65 -22.02 16.53
C PHE A 474 6.34 -22.66 16.91
N ILE A 475 6.28 -23.25 18.11
CA ILE A 475 5.10 -23.95 18.59
C ILE A 475 4.48 -23.17 19.73
N PHE A 476 3.20 -22.85 19.57
CA PHE A 476 2.40 -22.19 20.58
C PHE A 476 1.23 -23.07 21.01
N ARG A 477 0.95 -23.05 22.30
CA ARG A 477 -0.21 -23.69 22.91
C ARG A 477 -1.30 -22.67 23.17
N TYR A 478 -2.53 -23.02 22.77
CA TYR A 478 -3.73 -22.21 22.95
C TYR A 478 -4.76 -23.03 23.71
N ASP A 479 -5.39 -22.45 24.72
CA ASP A 479 -6.44 -23.13 25.45
C ASP A 479 -7.71 -23.27 24.59
N LEU A 480 -8.41 -24.40 24.73
CA LEU A 480 -9.75 -24.59 24.18
C LEU A 480 -10.80 -24.28 25.24
N VAL A 481 -11.84 -23.56 24.85
CA VAL A 481 -12.95 -23.15 25.72
C VAL A 481 -14.28 -23.74 25.25
N ASP A 482 -15.24 -23.88 26.17
CA ASP A 482 -16.56 -24.44 25.88
C ASP A 482 -17.66 -23.39 26.11
N GLY A 483 -18.18 -22.82 25.02
CA GLY A 483 -19.35 -21.94 25.03
C GLY A 483 -19.20 -20.59 25.75
N CYS A 484 -18.01 -20.28 26.31
CA CYS A 484 -17.72 -19.00 26.95
C CYS A 484 -16.23 -18.67 26.92
N HIS A 485 -15.87 -17.37 26.88
CA HIS A 485 -14.49 -16.89 26.75
C HIS A 485 -13.52 -17.28 27.88
N ILE A 486 -14.00 -17.79 29.03
CA ILE A 486 -13.17 -18.19 30.18
C ILE A 486 -13.39 -19.65 30.62
N CYS A 487 -14.25 -20.38 29.93
CA CYS A 487 -14.68 -21.72 30.30
C CYS A 487 -13.69 -22.77 29.76
N ARG A 488 -12.47 -22.81 30.32
CA ARG A 488 -11.42 -23.72 29.87
C ARG A 488 -11.83 -25.19 30.00
N THR A 489 -11.55 -25.96 28.98
CA THR A 489 -11.90 -27.39 28.89
C THR A 489 -10.81 -28.32 29.41
N GLY A 490 -9.65 -27.77 29.78
CA GLY A 490 -8.43 -28.55 30.06
C GLY A 490 -7.69 -28.98 28.79
N ALA A 491 -8.36 -28.97 27.63
CA ALA A 491 -7.73 -29.24 26.36
C ALA A 491 -7.07 -28.00 25.75
N SER A 492 -6.02 -28.22 24.97
CA SER A 492 -5.28 -27.19 24.25
C SER A 492 -5.02 -27.59 22.79
N ALA A 493 -4.95 -26.59 21.91
CA ALA A 493 -4.43 -26.72 20.55
C ALA A 493 -2.95 -26.35 20.52
N PHE A 494 -2.17 -27.12 19.77
CA PHE A 494 -0.76 -26.83 19.49
C PHE A 494 -0.64 -26.39 18.03
N VAL A 495 -0.19 -25.17 17.82
CA VAL A 495 -0.12 -24.54 16.49
C VAL A 495 1.34 -24.20 16.19
N ALA A 496 1.76 -24.50 14.96
CA ALA A 496 3.08 -24.18 14.43
C ALA A 496 3.05 -22.91 13.58
N PHE A 497 4.11 -22.12 13.69
CA PHE A 497 4.42 -20.97 12.85
C PHE A 497 5.77 -21.24 12.17
N ASP A 498 5.75 -21.41 10.86
CA ASP A 498 6.91 -21.87 10.10
C ASP A 498 7.59 -20.73 9.36
N PHE A 499 8.93 -20.74 9.39
CA PHE A 499 9.79 -19.81 8.69
C PHE A 499 10.84 -20.58 7.90
N ASP A 500 11.19 -20.07 6.72
CA ASP A 500 12.31 -20.62 5.95
C ASP A 500 13.69 -20.20 6.53
N ARG A 501 14.77 -20.64 5.88
CA ARG A 501 16.14 -20.32 6.30
C ARG A 501 16.47 -18.81 6.23
N ALA A 502 15.79 -18.06 5.36
CA ALA A 502 15.98 -16.62 5.24
C ALA A 502 15.17 -15.85 6.30
N GLY A 503 14.29 -16.53 7.05
CA GLY A 503 13.37 -15.93 8.00
C GLY A 503 12.06 -15.47 7.36
N GLN A 504 11.73 -15.91 6.15
CA GLN A 504 10.45 -15.63 5.52
C GLN A 504 9.35 -16.49 6.16
N PHE A 505 8.28 -15.85 6.61
CA PHE A 505 7.11 -16.52 7.18
C PHE A 505 6.38 -17.32 6.10
N LEU A 506 6.17 -18.61 6.38
CA LEU A 506 5.54 -19.58 5.46
C LEU A 506 4.07 -19.82 5.81
N GLY A 507 3.65 -19.48 7.03
CA GLY A 507 2.27 -19.60 7.50
C GLY A 507 2.14 -20.40 8.80
N THR A 508 0.88 -20.64 9.18
CA THR A 508 0.48 -21.34 10.39
C THR A 508 -0.11 -22.71 10.11
N THR A 509 0.05 -23.65 11.03
CA THR A 509 -0.52 -25.00 10.89
C THR A 509 -0.89 -25.60 12.24
N LEU A 510 -2.09 -26.17 12.33
CA LEU A 510 -2.49 -26.97 13.50
C LEU A 510 -1.68 -28.27 13.54
N LEU A 511 -0.98 -28.53 14.64
CA LEU A 511 -0.25 -29.78 14.85
C LEU A 511 -1.15 -30.85 15.41
N TYR A 512 -1.77 -30.59 16.57
CA TYR A 512 -2.65 -31.53 17.26
C TYR A 512 -3.44 -30.85 18.39
N LEU A 513 -4.48 -31.53 18.89
CA LEU A 513 -5.17 -31.18 20.13
C LEU A 513 -4.75 -32.15 21.23
N LYS A 514 -4.62 -31.65 22.46
CA LYS A 514 -4.29 -32.47 23.64
C LYS A 514 -5.24 -32.14 24.77
N GLU A 515 -5.78 -33.15 25.44
CA GLU A 515 -6.59 -33.02 26.66
C GLU A 515 -5.75 -33.08 27.93
#